data_AF-A0A2P5EY98-F1
#
_entry.id   AF-A0A2P5EY98-F1
#
_cell.length_a   1.000
_cell.length_b   1.000
_cell.length_c   1.000
_cell.angle_alpha   90.00
_cell.angle_beta   90.00
_cell.angle_gamma   90.00
#
_symmetry.space_group_name_H-M   'P 1'
#
loop_
_entity.id
_entity.type
_entity.pdbx_description
1 polymer ?
#
loop_
_entity_poly.entity_id
_entity_poly.type
_entity_poly.pdbx_seq_one_letter_code
_entity_poly.pdbx_strand_id
1 'polypeptide(L)'
;EEQEVVTISGYRDVPENNEESLLKALAHQPISVAIEASGRDFQFYRGGVFDGHCGSHLDHGVAAVGYGSSKDLDYIIVKNSWGSKWGEKGYIRIKRSTGKPQGLCGINKMASYPTKKM
;
A
#
# COMPACT_ATOMS: atom_id res chain seq x y z
N GLU A 1 -20.20 19.48 -24.31
CA GLU A 1 -19.81 18.10 -23.96
C GLU A 1 -20.41 17.76 -22.60
N GLU A 2 -21.05 16.61 -22.50
CA GLU A 2 -21.47 16.05 -21.21
C GLU A 2 -20.23 15.43 -20.56
N GLN A 3 -19.80 15.95 -19.41
CA GLN A 3 -18.68 15.35 -18.67
C GLN A 3 -19.20 14.16 -17.86
N GLU A 4 -18.76 12.96 -18.22
CA GLU A 4 -18.96 11.79 -17.37
C GLU A 4 -18.05 11.91 -16.13
N VAL A 5 -18.67 11.95 -14.96
CA VAL A 5 -17.97 12.05 -13.66
C VAL A 5 -18.21 10.78 -12.84
N VAL A 6 -17.13 10.22 -12.30
CA VAL A 6 -17.20 9.09 -11.37
C VAL A 6 -17.57 9.60 -9.98
N THR A 7 -18.50 8.92 -9.31
CA THR A 7 -18.95 9.27 -7.96
C THR A 7 -18.64 8.16 -6.96
N ILE A 8 -18.46 8.54 -5.70
CA ILE A 8 -18.40 7.64 -4.55
C ILE A 8 -19.54 8.00 -3.60
N SER A 9 -19.98 7.04 -2.79
CA SER A 9 -21.00 7.25 -1.76
C SER A 9 -20.41 7.57 -0.38
N GLY A 10 -19.10 7.42 -0.22
CA GLY A 10 -18.36 7.64 1.02
C GLY A 10 -17.04 6.87 0.99
N TYR A 11 -16.41 6.73 2.16
CA TYR A 11 -15.22 5.91 2.36
C TYR A 11 -15.31 5.16 3.68
N ARG A 12 -14.41 4.18 3.88
CA ARG A 12 -14.23 3.48 5.14
C ARG A 12 -12.77 3.31 5.45
N ASP A 13 -12.45 3.41 6.73
CA ASP A 13 -11.13 3.10 7.24
C ASP A 13 -11.00 1.59 7.50
N VAL A 14 -9.82 1.07 7.24
CA VAL A 14 -9.43 -0.29 7.63
C VAL A 14 -8.97 -0.22 9.10
N PRO A 15 -9.35 -1.19 9.95
CA PRO A 15 -8.82 -1.30 11.31
C PRO A 15 -7.30 -1.15 11.36
N GLU A 16 -6.83 -0.18 12.14
CA GLU A 16 -5.41 0.15 12.24
C GLU A 16 -4.60 -1.03 12.81
N ASN A 17 -3.36 -1.15 12.34
CA ASN A 17 -2.38 -2.14 12.81
C ASN A 17 -2.85 -3.60 12.68
N ASN A 18 -3.76 -3.87 11.74
CA ASN A 18 -4.33 -5.19 11.49
C ASN A 18 -4.10 -5.60 10.02
N GLU A 19 -3.01 -6.34 9.79
CA GLU A 19 -2.64 -6.82 8.45
C GLU A 19 -3.75 -7.67 7.82
N GLU A 20 -4.43 -8.52 8.61
CA GLU A 20 -5.51 -9.39 8.11
C GLU A 20 -6.68 -8.56 7.56
N SER A 21 -7.02 -7.47 8.25
CA SER A 21 -8.09 -6.55 7.83
C SER A 21 -7.70 -5.78 6.58
N LEU A 22 -6.42 -5.38 6.44
CA LEU A 22 -5.91 -4.79 5.21
C LEU A 22 -5.99 -5.76 4.04
N LEU A 23 -5.56 -7.01 4.22
CA LEU A 23 -5.62 -8.04 3.17
C LEU A 23 -7.07 -8.37 2.77
N LYS A 24 -8.00 -8.46 3.74
CA LYS A 24 -9.43 -8.64 3.47
C LYS A 24 -9.99 -7.51 2.63
N ALA A 25 -9.71 -6.25 2.99
CA ALA A 25 -10.16 -5.11 2.20
C ALA A 25 -9.53 -5.12 0.80
N LEU A 26 -8.23 -5.41 0.71
CA LEU A 26 -7.46 -5.43 -0.53
C LEU A 26 -7.89 -6.54 -1.49
N ALA A 27 -8.46 -7.63 -0.98
CA ALA A 27 -9.06 -8.70 -1.79
C ALA A 27 -10.32 -8.24 -2.56
N HIS A 28 -10.98 -7.18 -2.09
CA HIS A 28 -12.17 -6.63 -2.75
C HIS A 28 -11.84 -5.51 -3.74
N GLN A 29 -10.86 -4.66 -3.44
CA GLN A 29 -10.50 -3.50 -4.27
C GLN A 29 -9.15 -2.88 -3.84
N PRO A 30 -8.55 -1.99 -4.65
CA PRO A 30 -7.39 -1.20 -4.23
C PRO A 30 -7.67 -0.35 -2.98
N ILE A 31 -6.67 -0.25 -2.11
CA ILE A 31 -6.75 0.45 -0.83
C ILE A 31 -5.74 1.59 -0.81
N SER A 32 -6.18 2.80 -0.44
CA SER A 32 -5.26 3.90 -0.16
C SER A 32 -4.56 3.62 1.16
N VAL A 33 -3.23 3.72 1.19
CA VAL A 33 -2.42 3.48 2.39
C VAL A 33 -1.40 4.60 2.57
N ALA A 34 -1.11 4.96 3.81
CA ALA A 34 0.02 5.82 4.14
C ALA A 34 1.23 4.98 4.57
N ILE A 35 2.43 5.43 4.19
CA ILE A 35 3.71 4.80 4.55
C ILE A 35 4.75 5.86 4.91
N GLU A 36 5.84 5.43 5.53
CA GLU A 36 7.10 6.20 5.58
C GLU A 36 7.96 5.89 4.35
N ALA A 37 8.15 6.88 3.49
CA ALA A 37 8.87 6.78 2.22
C ALA A 37 10.12 7.69 2.15
N SER A 38 10.37 8.52 3.17
CA SER A 38 11.57 9.38 3.23
C SER A 38 12.88 8.62 3.47
N GLY A 39 12.83 7.37 3.92
CA GLY A 39 14.01 6.52 4.13
C GLY A 39 14.81 6.28 2.85
N ARG A 40 16.15 6.25 2.98
CA ARG A 40 17.08 6.08 1.84
C ARG A 40 16.81 4.77 1.07
N ASP A 41 16.59 3.67 1.79
CA ASP A 41 16.33 2.36 1.17
C ASP A 41 15.06 2.40 0.30
N PHE A 42 14.02 3.12 0.74
CA PHE A 42 12.79 3.28 -0.02
C PHE A 42 13.00 4.14 -1.27
N GLN A 43 13.66 5.30 -1.14
CA GLN A 43 13.91 6.22 -2.26
C GLN A 43 14.68 5.55 -3.40
N PHE A 44 15.66 4.71 -3.06
CA PHE A 44 16.53 4.04 -4.03
C PHE A 44 16.07 2.62 -4.41
N TYR A 45 14.85 2.20 -4.04
CA TYR A 45 14.29 0.92 -4.46
C TYR A 45 14.29 0.75 -5.99
N ARG A 46 14.64 -0.47 -6.44
CA ARG A 46 14.73 -0.85 -7.86
C ARG A 46 14.03 -2.17 -8.19
N GLY A 47 13.78 -3.04 -7.21
CA GLY A 47 13.12 -4.31 -7.43
C GLY A 47 13.28 -5.29 -6.28
N GLY A 48 12.54 -6.41 -6.36
CA GLY A 48 12.48 -7.42 -5.30
C GLY A 48 11.42 -7.14 -4.24
N VAL A 49 11.30 -8.03 -3.26
CA VAL A 49 10.49 -7.76 -2.07
C VAL A 49 11.29 -6.83 -1.16
N PHE A 50 10.79 -5.62 -0.97
CA PHE A 50 11.39 -4.60 -0.13
C PHE A 50 11.27 -5.00 1.35
N ASP A 51 12.44 -5.14 1.99
CA ASP A 51 12.62 -5.40 3.42
C ASP A 51 13.67 -4.43 4.01
N GLY A 52 13.81 -3.25 3.38
CA GLY A 52 14.78 -2.23 3.75
C GLY A 52 14.38 -1.47 5.02
N HIS A 53 15.29 -0.64 5.51
CA HIS A 53 15.04 0.17 6.68
C HIS A 53 14.01 1.27 6.38
N CYS A 54 12.93 1.24 7.13
CA CYS A 54 11.96 2.31 7.27
C CYS A 54 11.34 2.23 8.67
N GLY A 55 11.00 3.38 9.22
CA GLY A 55 10.26 3.53 10.45
C GLY A 55 8.75 3.42 10.23
N SER A 56 8.00 4.29 10.89
CA SER A 56 6.53 4.35 10.79
C SER A 56 5.99 5.77 10.96
N HIS A 57 6.84 6.78 10.74
CA HIS A 57 6.44 8.18 10.69
C HIS A 57 5.88 8.44 9.29
N LEU A 58 4.56 8.26 9.16
CA LEU A 58 3.86 8.33 7.89
C LEU A 58 4.08 9.70 7.23
N ASP A 59 4.56 9.70 5.99
CA ASP A 59 4.91 10.91 5.24
C ASP A 59 4.44 10.87 3.78
N HIS A 60 3.95 9.73 3.29
CA HIS A 60 3.61 9.53 1.88
C HIS A 60 2.37 8.66 1.67
N GLY A 61 1.49 9.10 0.76
CA GLY A 61 0.26 8.39 0.38
C GLY A 61 0.43 7.61 -0.92
N VAL A 62 0.06 6.33 -0.90
CA VAL A 62 0.16 5.39 -2.03
C VAL A 62 -1.06 4.48 -2.10
N ALA A 63 -1.14 3.60 -3.11
CA ALA A 63 -2.24 2.63 -3.22
C ALA A 63 -1.71 1.19 -3.17
N ALA A 64 -2.19 0.40 -2.21
CA ALA A 64 -2.06 -1.05 -2.26
C ALA A 64 -3.04 -1.61 -3.31
N VAL A 65 -2.55 -2.44 -4.21
CA VAL A 65 -3.32 -2.94 -5.38
C VAL A 65 -3.37 -4.47 -5.47
N GLY A 66 -2.70 -5.16 -4.55
CA GLY A 66 -2.71 -6.61 -4.47
C GLY A 66 -1.69 -7.10 -3.45
N TYR A 67 -1.63 -8.41 -3.27
CA TYR A 67 -0.68 -9.07 -2.39
C TYR A 67 -0.34 -10.45 -2.96
N GLY A 68 0.76 -11.03 -2.51
CA GLY A 68 1.19 -12.35 -2.98
C GLY A 68 2.35 -12.89 -2.18
N SER A 69 2.94 -13.95 -2.70
CA SER A 69 4.09 -14.64 -2.11
C SER A 69 5.08 -15.02 -3.22
N SER A 70 6.38 -14.96 -2.94
CA SER A 70 7.43 -15.39 -3.88
C SER A 70 8.64 -15.89 -3.10
N LYS A 71 9.06 -17.14 -3.34
CA LYS A 71 10.20 -17.78 -2.66
C LYS A 71 10.10 -17.61 -1.13
N ASP A 72 8.94 -17.95 -0.58
CA ASP A 72 8.62 -17.85 0.85
C ASP A 72 8.62 -16.44 1.45
N LEU A 73 8.66 -15.40 0.61
CA LEU A 73 8.47 -14.01 1.01
C LEU A 73 7.09 -13.52 0.62
N ASP A 74 6.31 -13.20 1.64
CA ASP A 74 5.01 -12.58 1.52
C ASP A 74 5.15 -11.06 1.29
N TYR A 75 4.35 -10.51 0.37
CA TYR A 75 4.40 -9.07 0.05
C TYR A 75 3.03 -8.46 -0.28
N ILE A 76 2.94 -7.14 -0.11
CA ILE A 76 1.87 -6.27 -0.63
C ILE A 76 2.42 -5.51 -1.84
N ILE A 77 1.69 -5.54 -2.95
CA ILE A 77 1.99 -4.79 -4.17
C ILE A 77 1.41 -3.38 -4.00
N VAL A 78 2.28 -2.39 -4.07
CA VAL A 78 1.94 -0.98 -3.90
C VAL A 78 2.27 -0.21 -5.17
N LYS A 79 1.28 0.53 -5.68
CA LYS A 79 1.43 1.49 -6.76
C LYS A 79 1.89 2.82 -6.19
N ASN A 80 3.06 3.28 -6.62
CA ASN A 80 3.60 4.59 -6.25
C ASN A 80 3.26 5.64 -7.33
N SER A 81 3.56 6.90 -7.06
CA SER A 81 3.29 8.06 -7.90
C SER A 81 4.55 8.75 -8.45
N TRP A 82 5.72 8.13 -8.34
CA TRP A 82 7.01 8.69 -8.77
C TRP A 82 7.43 8.31 -10.20
N GLY A 83 6.45 7.91 -11.03
CA GLY A 83 6.66 7.53 -12.43
C GLY A 83 7.22 6.12 -12.62
N SER A 84 7.18 5.65 -13.87
CA SER A 84 7.50 4.25 -14.22
C SER A 84 8.98 3.89 -14.14
N LYS A 85 9.87 4.88 -14.06
CA LYS A 85 11.33 4.65 -13.93
C LYS A 85 11.75 4.27 -12.50
N TRP A 86 10.89 4.48 -11.52
CA TRP A 86 11.14 4.11 -10.14
C TRP A 86 10.64 2.69 -9.85
N GLY A 87 11.40 1.92 -9.07
CA GLY A 87 11.02 0.56 -8.67
C GLY A 87 10.68 -0.37 -9.85
N GLU A 88 9.66 -1.19 -9.65
CA GLU A 88 9.18 -2.17 -10.62
C GLU A 88 8.11 -1.53 -11.51
N LYS A 89 8.54 -0.72 -12.49
CA LYS A 89 7.62 0.03 -13.37
C LYS A 89 6.67 0.97 -12.62
N GLY A 90 7.15 1.60 -11.54
CA GLY A 90 6.35 2.48 -10.67
C GLY A 90 5.71 1.77 -9.47
N TYR A 91 5.96 0.47 -9.31
CA TYR A 91 5.45 -0.33 -8.19
C TYR A 91 6.57 -0.73 -7.24
N ILE A 92 6.18 -1.14 -6.04
CA ILE A 92 7.02 -1.77 -5.03
C ILE A 92 6.28 -2.95 -4.41
N ARG A 93 7.00 -4.01 -4.09
CA ARG A 93 6.50 -5.13 -3.29
C ARG A 93 7.02 -5.00 -1.87
N ILE A 94 6.19 -4.50 -0.94
CA ILE A 94 6.58 -4.31 0.46
C ILE A 94 6.38 -5.62 1.23
N LYS A 95 7.39 -6.09 1.95
CA LYS A 95 7.29 -7.31 2.76
C LYS A 95 6.14 -7.21 3.77
N ARG A 96 5.31 -8.25 3.84
CA ARG A 96 4.24 -8.40 4.84
C ARG A 96 4.58 -9.53 5.81
N SER A 97 3.72 -9.71 6.82
CA SER A 97 3.87 -10.75 7.84
C SER A 97 5.19 -10.62 8.62
N THR A 98 5.54 -9.38 8.94
CA THR A 98 6.80 -9.02 9.63
C THR A 98 6.73 -9.15 11.16
N GLY A 99 5.56 -9.49 11.71
CA GLY A 99 5.29 -9.49 13.15
C GLY A 99 5.14 -8.09 13.78
N LYS A 100 5.33 -7.02 13.00
CA LYS A 100 5.10 -5.63 13.45
C LYS A 100 3.62 -5.28 13.24
N PRO A 101 2.86 -4.87 14.28
CA PRO A 101 1.45 -4.49 14.12
C PRO A 101 1.24 -3.42 13.04
N GLN A 102 2.10 -2.41 13.02
CA GLN A 102 2.09 -1.32 12.03
C GLN A 102 2.47 -1.75 10.60
N GLY A 103 2.97 -2.98 10.41
CA GLY A 103 3.53 -3.42 9.13
C GLY A 103 4.86 -2.74 8.80
N LEU A 104 5.51 -3.18 7.72
CA LEU A 104 6.72 -2.52 7.23
C LEU A 104 6.38 -1.11 6.72
N CYS A 105 7.20 -0.12 7.07
CA CYS A 105 7.01 1.30 6.76
C CYS A 105 5.68 1.89 7.26
N GLY A 106 5.00 1.23 8.21
CA GLY A 106 3.72 1.71 8.74
C GLY A 106 2.51 1.43 7.84
N ILE A 107 2.62 0.55 6.83
CA ILE A 107 1.55 0.30 5.84
C ILE A 107 0.19 -0.11 6.44
N ASN A 108 0.17 -0.68 7.66
CA ASN A 108 -1.08 -1.08 8.34
C ASN A 108 -1.65 0.04 9.23
N LYS A 109 -0.97 1.19 9.40
CA LYS A 109 -1.37 2.23 10.37
C LYS A 109 -2.55 3.06 9.92
N MET A 110 -2.63 3.37 8.63
CA MET A 110 -3.64 4.28 8.09
C MET A 110 -3.97 3.86 6.66
N ALA A 111 -5.11 3.20 6.53
CA ALA A 111 -5.58 2.68 5.27
C ALA A 111 -7.09 2.93 5.14
N SER A 112 -7.53 3.32 3.95
CA SER A 112 -8.93 3.60 3.68
C SER A 112 -9.30 3.30 2.24
N TYR A 113 -10.59 3.12 1.99
CA TYR A 113 -11.09 2.77 0.67
C TYR A 113 -12.45 3.41 0.38
N PRO A 114 -12.72 3.77 -0.89
CA PRO A 114 -14.01 4.35 -1.28
C PRO A 114 -15.12 3.29 -1.24
N THR A 115 -16.35 3.74 -1.02
CA THR A 115 -17.55 2.90 -1.09
C THR A 115 -18.49 3.45 -2.15
N LYS A 116 -19.23 2.55 -2.82
CA LYS A 116 -20.31 2.90 -3.74
C LYS A 116 -21.56 2.14 -3.31
N LYS A 117 -22.61 2.87 -2.95
CA LYS A 117 -23.94 2.28 -2.78
C LYS A 117 -24.45 1.91 -4.17
N MET A 118 -24.96 0.67 -4.27
CA MET A 118 -25.76 0.23 -5.41
C MET A 118 -27.14 0.89 -5.33
#